data_AF-A0A2V6I3S0-F1
#
_entry.id   AF-A0A2V6I3S0-F1
#
_cell.length_a   1.000
_cell.length_b   1.000
_cell.length_c   1.000
_cell.angle_alpha   90.00
_cell.angle_beta   90.00
_cell.angle_gamma   90.00
#
_symmetry.space_group_name_H-M   'P 1'
#
loop_
_entity.id
_entity.type
_entity.pdbx_description
1 polymer ?
#
loop_
_entity_poly.entity_id
_entity_poly.type
_entity_poly.pdbx_seq_one_letter_code
_entity_poly.pdbx_strand_id
1 'polypeptide(L)'
;KGARLNHNLVMVTSPWLEYYVTGASFVIFGKHAFSARLPFAIAGWLTVLVAYRLILQSTASHWAGFCTASILVSSVQFLLYCRQCRYYALSMLLALLLLWIFLQMKSARHCVLFAVV
;
A
#
# COMPACT_ATOMS: atom_id res chain seq x y z
N LYS A 1 17.95 -20.40 -17.82
CA LYS A 1 18.66 -19.40 -16.99
C LYS A 1 17.63 -18.42 -16.46
N GLY A 2 17.48 -18.29 -15.14
CA GLY A 2 16.36 -17.56 -14.52
C GLY A 2 16.40 -16.08 -14.86
N ALA A 3 15.43 -15.61 -15.65
CA ALA A 3 15.34 -14.23 -16.16
C ALA A 3 15.18 -13.13 -15.08
N ARG A 4 15.24 -13.49 -13.78
CA ARG A 4 15.06 -12.58 -12.64
C ARG A 4 16.21 -12.62 -11.63
N LEU A 5 17.26 -13.38 -11.93
CA LEU A 5 18.43 -13.52 -11.08
C LEU A 5 19.59 -12.76 -11.71
N ASN A 6 20.30 -11.97 -10.90
CA ASN A 6 21.55 -11.35 -11.34
C ASN A 6 22.67 -12.40 -11.47
N HIS A 7 23.83 -12.01 -11.98
CA HIS A 7 25.00 -12.88 -12.15
C HIS A 7 25.38 -13.66 -10.87
N ASN A 8 25.12 -13.06 -9.70
CA ASN A 8 25.36 -13.64 -8.38
C ASN A 8 24.19 -14.50 -7.85
N LEU A 9 23.22 -14.87 -8.70
CA LEU A 9 22.01 -15.60 -8.33
C LEU A 9 21.10 -14.90 -7.30
N VAL A 10 21.30 -13.60 -7.08
CA VAL A 10 20.46 -12.77 -6.21
C VAL A 10 19.22 -12.30 -6.97
N MET A 11 18.05 -12.42 -6.34
CA MET A 11 16.79 -11.90 -6.87
C MET A 11 16.77 -10.38 -6.72
N VAL A 12 16.81 -9.65 -7.85
CA VAL A 12 16.85 -8.17 -7.85
C VAL A 12 15.53 -7.56 -8.31
N THR A 13 14.60 -8.37 -8.82
CA THR A 13 13.33 -7.88 -9.36
C THR A 13 12.29 -7.57 -8.29
N SER A 14 12.41 -8.16 -7.10
CA SER A 14 11.46 -7.94 -6.01
C SER A 14 11.93 -6.77 -5.13
N PRO A 15 11.05 -5.84 -4.74
CA PRO A 15 11.40 -4.76 -3.83
C PRO A 15 11.85 -5.31 -2.48
N TRP A 16 12.89 -4.73 -1.91
CA TRP A 16 13.44 -5.15 -0.62
C TRP A 16 12.47 -4.91 0.55
N LEU A 17 11.68 -3.84 0.49
CA LEU A 17 10.81 -3.38 1.57
C LEU A 17 9.78 -4.42 2.04
N GLU A 18 9.26 -5.26 1.14
CA GLU A 18 8.28 -6.30 1.50
C GLU A 18 8.85 -7.33 2.50
N TYR A 19 10.15 -7.63 2.39
CA TYR A 19 10.84 -8.56 3.28
C TYR A 19 11.05 -7.96 4.66
N TYR A 20 11.40 -6.68 4.75
CA TYR A 20 11.58 -6.00 6.04
C TYR A 20 10.26 -5.86 6.80
N VAL A 21 9.18 -5.49 6.12
CA VAL A 21 7.85 -5.39 6.72
C VAL A 21 7.37 -6.75 7.25
N THR A 22 7.55 -7.81 6.44
CA THR A 22 7.21 -9.17 6.86
C THR A 22 8.08 -9.64 8.05
N GLY A 23 9.38 -9.37 8.00
CA GLY A 23 10.33 -9.70 9.07
C GLY A 23 9.98 -9.02 10.39
N ALA A 24 9.65 -7.72 10.35
CA ALA A 24 9.19 -6.99 11.53
C ALA A 24 7.92 -7.61 12.12
N SER A 25 6.97 -8.01 11.27
CA SER A 25 5.76 -8.70 11.72
C SER A 25 6.07 -10.04 12.41
N PHE A 26 7.04 -10.81 11.89
CA PHE A 26 7.45 -12.06 12.54
C PHE A 26 8.14 -11.86 13.89
N VAL A 27 8.84 -10.74 14.08
CA VAL A 27 9.44 -10.40 15.38
C VAL A 27 8.35 -10.09 16.42
N ILE A 28 7.28 -9.41 16.02
CA ILE A 28 6.21 -8.97 16.94
C ILE A 28 5.20 -10.10 17.21
N PHE A 29 4.78 -10.82 16.16
CA PHE A 29 3.65 -11.78 16.21
C PHE A 29 4.07 -13.24 16.01
N GLY A 30 5.37 -13.52 15.88
CA GLY A 30 5.89 -14.85 15.63
C GLY A 30 5.77 -15.32 14.17
N LYS A 31 6.41 -16.45 13.87
CA LYS A 31 6.57 -17.00 12.51
C LYS A 31 5.36 -17.83 12.08
N HIS A 32 4.25 -17.16 11.79
CA HIS A 32 3.05 -17.80 11.26
C HIS A 32 2.59 -17.15 9.95
N ALA A 33 1.90 -17.92 9.11
CA ALA A 33 1.41 -17.42 7.81
C ALA A 33 0.39 -16.28 7.97
N PHE A 34 -0.30 -16.20 9.10
CA PHE A 34 -1.17 -15.08 9.45
C PHE A 34 -0.36 -13.81 9.73
N SER A 35 0.67 -13.90 10.58
CA SER A 35 1.57 -12.80 10.91
C SER A 35 2.23 -12.23 9.66
N ALA A 36 2.59 -13.07 8.68
CA ALA A 36 3.13 -12.61 7.40
C ALA A 36 2.15 -11.74 6.60
N ARG A 37 0.84 -12.03 6.66
CA ARG A 37 -0.21 -11.36 5.87
C ARG A 37 -0.76 -10.12 6.55
N LEU A 38 -0.71 -10.08 7.88
CA LEU A 38 -1.26 -9.02 8.71
C LEU A 38 -0.84 -7.60 8.28
N PRO A 39 0.45 -7.28 8.06
CA PRO A 39 0.83 -5.92 7.67
C PRO A 39 0.28 -5.52 6.29
N PHE A 40 0.18 -6.46 5.34
CA PHE A 40 -0.35 -6.20 4.00
C PHE A 40 -1.87 -6.05 4.00
N ALA A 41 -2.57 -6.81 4.85
CA ALA A 41 -4.00 -6.64 5.06
C ALA A 41 -4.30 -5.26 5.68
N ILE A 42 -3.50 -4.82 6.65
CA ILE A 42 -3.60 -3.47 7.23
C ILE A 42 -3.33 -2.41 6.15
N ALA A 43 -2.28 -2.57 5.34
CA ALA A 43 -1.99 -1.65 4.24
C ALA A 43 -3.16 -1.54 3.24
N GLY A 44 -3.82 -2.66 2.93
CA GLY A 44 -5.05 -2.69 2.13
C GLY A 44 -6.17 -1.87 2.77
N TRP A 45 -6.49 -2.11 4.04
CA TRP A 45 -7.50 -1.32 4.76
C TRP A 45 -7.18 0.18 4.79
N LEU A 46 -5.93 0.54 5.04
CA LEU A 46 -5.47 1.92 4.99
C LEU A 46 -5.64 2.53 3.60
N THR A 47 -5.42 1.75 2.53
CA THR A 47 -5.61 2.20 1.15
C THR A 47 -7.07 2.61 0.90
N VAL A 48 -8.04 1.83 1.40
CA VAL A 48 -9.47 2.16 1.30
C VAL A 48 -9.79 3.45 2.06
N LEU A 49 -9.25 3.61 3.27
CA LEU A 49 -9.48 4.79 4.09
C LEU A 49 -8.89 6.06 3.46
N VAL A 50 -7.67 5.97 2.90
CA VAL A 50 -7.03 7.09 2.19
C VAL A 50 -7.82 7.45 0.94
N ALA A 51 -8.28 6.47 0.16
CA ALA A 51 -9.12 6.71 -1.01
C ALA A 51 -10.44 7.41 -0.64
N TYR A 52 -11.11 6.96 0.42
CA TYR A 52 -12.31 7.61 0.94
C TYR A 52 -12.04 9.07 1.33
N ARG A 53 -10.97 9.32 2.08
CA ARG A 53 -10.55 10.66 2.53
C ARG A 53 -10.22 11.57 1.35
N LEU A 54 -9.52 11.07 0.34
CA LEU A 54 -9.14 11.84 -0.84
C LEU A 54 -10.37 12.34 -1.61
N ILE A 55 -11.35 11.47 -1.83
CA ILE A 55 -12.61 11.83 -2.52
C ILE A 55 -13.47 12.74 -1.65
N LEU A 56 -13.55 12.47 -0.34
CA LEU A 56 -14.27 13.35 0.58
C LEU A 56 -13.69 14.78 0.57
N GLN A 57 -12.37 14.94 0.54
CA GLN A 57 -11.72 16.25 0.46
C GLN A 57 -11.93 16.93 -0.90
N SER A 58 -11.95 16.15 -1.99
CA SER A 58 -12.06 16.70 -3.36
C SER A 58 -13.50 17.10 -3.72
N THR A 59 -14.50 16.34 -3.25
CA THR A 59 -15.91 16.51 -3.63
C THR A 59 -16.78 17.06 -2.49
N ALA A 60 -16.28 17.12 -1.26
CA ALA A 60 -17.03 17.48 -0.05
C ALA A 60 -18.30 16.64 0.19
N SER A 61 -18.42 15.48 -0.46
CA SER A 61 -19.59 14.59 -0.39
C SER A 61 -19.22 13.25 0.23
N HIS A 62 -19.89 12.91 1.34
CA HIS A 62 -19.75 11.61 2.00
C HIS A 62 -20.24 10.45 1.13
N TRP A 63 -21.24 10.70 0.27
CA TRP A 63 -21.77 9.70 -0.65
C TRP A 63 -20.73 9.30 -1.70
N ALA A 64 -20.06 10.28 -2.30
CA ALA A 64 -19.00 10.04 -3.28
C ALA A 64 -17.87 9.20 -2.67
N GLY A 65 -17.41 9.55 -1.45
CA GLY A 65 -16.41 8.78 -0.73
C GLY A 65 -16.87 7.34 -0.46
N PHE A 66 -18.11 7.14 0.00
CA PHE A 66 -18.67 5.82 0.28
C PHE A 66 -18.77 4.96 -0.98
N CYS A 67 -19.19 5.53 -2.11
CA CYS A 67 -19.22 4.85 -3.40
C CYS A 67 -17.81 4.41 -3.82
N THR A 68 -16.81 5.28 -3.71
CA THR A 68 -15.41 4.92 -4.02
C THR A 68 -14.90 3.77 -3.16
N ALA A 69 -15.11 3.83 -1.84
CA ALA A 69 -14.72 2.77 -0.94
C ALA A 69 -15.44 1.44 -1.28
N SER A 70 -16.74 1.51 -1.56
CA SER A 70 -17.55 0.34 -1.90
C SER A 70 -17.10 -0.32 -3.21
N ILE A 71 -16.82 0.48 -4.24
CA ILE A 71 -16.29 -0.01 -5.52
C ILE A 71 -14.91 -0.65 -5.32
N LEU A 72 -14.04 -0.02 -4.53
CA LEU A 72 -12.69 -0.53 -4.27
C LEU A 72 -12.73 -1.87 -3.53
N VAL A 73 -13.54 -1.98 -2.48
CA VAL A 73 -13.72 -3.22 -1.70
C VAL A 73 -14.39 -4.32 -2.52
N SER A 74 -15.30 -3.97 -3.44
CA SER A 74 -15.95 -4.92 -4.35
C SER A 74 -15.03 -5.41 -5.47
N SER A 75 -13.87 -4.79 -5.66
CA SER A 75 -12.91 -5.22 -6.67
C SER A 75 -12.16 -6.48 -6.24
N VAL A 76 -12.39 -7.57 -6.97
CA VAL A 76 -11.72 -8.86 -6.75
C VAL A 76 -10.20 -8.71 -6.84
N GLN A 77 -9.70 -7.91 -7.78
CA GLN A 77 -8.26 -7.69 -7.95
C GLN A 77 -7.64 -7.07 -6.70
N PHE A 78 -8.31 -6.08 -6.11
CA PHE A 78 -7.86 -5.42 -4.89
C PHE A 78 -7.80 -6.41 -3.71
N LEU A 79 -8.85 -7.21 -3.52
CA LEU A 79 -8.90 -8.22 -2.47
C LEU A 79 -7.80 -9.27 -2.63
N LEU A 80 -7.53 -9.71 -3.87
CA LEU A 80 -6.45 -10.64 -4.15
C LEU A 80 -5.09 -10.02 -3.79
N TYR A 81 -4.82 -8.78 -4.19
CA TYR A 81 -3.54 -8.12 -3.89
C TYR A 81 -3.31 -7.89 -2.40
N CYS A 82 -4.34 -7.56 -1.62
CA CYS A 82 -4.22 -7.38 -0.17
C CYS A 82 -3.97 -8.68 0.59
N ARG A 83 -4.37 -9.84 0.02
CA ARG A 83 -4.14 -11.16 0.62
C ARG A 83 -2.76 -11.73 0.32
N GLN A 84 -2.08 -11.21 -0.71
CA GLN A 84 -0.71 -11.60 -1.03
C GLN A 84 0.26 -10.89 -0.09
N CYS A 85 1.21 -11.62 0.51
CA CYS A 85 2.33 -11.04 1.27
C CYS A 85 3.36 -10.40 0.34
N ARG A 86 2.93 -9.55 -0.59
CA ARG A 86 3.78 -8.96 -1.63
C ARG A 86 3.65 -7.45 -1.66
N TYR A 87 4.62 -6.82 -2.30
CA TYR A 87 4.77 -5.37 -2.41
C TYR A 87 3.54 -4.65 -2.97
N TYR A 88 2.66 -5.32 -3.71
CA TYR A 88 1.46 -4.72 -4.32
C TYR A 88 0.60 -3.92 -3.35
N ALA A 89 0.26 -4.49 -2.18
CA ALA A 89 -0.59 -3.81 -1.20
C ALA A 89 0.07 -2.52 -0.68
N LEU A 90 1.39 -2.57 -0.47
CA LEU A 90 2.16 -1.41 -0.01
C LEU A 90 2.30 -0.36 -1.12
N SER A 91 2.55 -0.79 -2.36
CA SER A 91 2.63 0.09 -3.52
C SER A 91 1.31 0.81 -3.78
N MET A 92 0.17 0.15 -3.63
CA MET A 92 -1.15 0.78 -3.78
C MET A 92 -1.37 1.87 -2.72
N LEU A 93 -1.02 1.58 -1.46
CA LEU A 93 -1.11 2.56 -0.37
C LEU A 93 -0.21 3.77 -0.62
N LEU A 94 1.08 3.53 -0.89
CA LEU A 94 2.07 4.60 -1.10
C LEU A 94 1.72 5.45 -2.33
N ALA A 95 1.28 4.84 -3.44
CA ALA A 95 0.85 5.58 -4.62
C ALA A 95 -0.35 6.51 -4.33
N LEU A 96 -1.34 6.02 -3.57
CA LEU A 96 -2.49 6.83 -3.15
C LEU A 96 -2.09 7.94 -2.17
N LEU A 97 -1.19 7.66 -1.23
CA LEU A 97 -0.64 8.68 -0.33
C LEU A 97 0.13 9.75 -1.09
N LEU A 98 0.95 9.36 -2.06
CA LEU A 98 1.73 10.27 -2.89
C LEU A 98 0.80 11.19 -3.70
N LEU A 99 -0.26 10.63 -4.30
CA LEU A 99 -1.32 11.41 -4.97
C LEU A 99 -2.02 12.36 -3.99
N TRP A 100 -2.35 11.88 -2.79
CA TRP A 100 -3.03 12.66 -1.76
C TRP A 100 -2.20 13.84 -1.26
N ILE A 101 -0.88 13.64 -1.06
CA ILE A 101 0.07 14.69 -0.69
C ILE A 101 0.25 15.67 -1.83
N PHE A 102 0.38 15.17 -3.07
CA PHE A 102 0.53 16.00 -4.26
C PHE A 102 -0.66 16.96 -4.45
N LEU A 103 -1.89 16.49 -4.24
CA LEU A 103 -3.09 17.33 -4.33
C LEU A 103 -3.19 18.36 -3.20
N GLN A 104 -2.58 18.10 -2.04
CA GLN A 104 -2.53 19.02 -0.90
C GLN A 104 -1.29 19.91 -0.89
N MET A 105 -0.42 19.80 -1.90
CA MET A 105 0.87 20.49 -1.94
C MET A 105 0.67 22.00 -2.13
N LYS A 106 0.42 22.70 -1.02
CA LYS A 106 0.28 24.16 -0.93
C LYS A 106 1.34 24.80 -0.01
N SER A 107 2.23 24.01 0.59
CA SER A 107 3.19 24.46 1.60
C SER A 107 4.44 23.56 1.67
N ALA A 108 5.59 24.11 2.09
CA ALA A 108 6.90 23.44 2.12
C ALA A 108 6.93 22.12 2.92
N ARG A 109 6.10 21.98 3.97
CA ARG A 109 5.99 20.74 4.76
C ARG A 109 5.46 19.56 3.92
N HIS A 110 4.53 19.81 3.01
CA HIS A 110 4.00 18.78 2.12
C HIS A 110 5.01 18.37 1.04
N CYS A 111 5.95 19.27 0.69
CA CYS A 111 7.04 18.98 -0.23
C CYS A 111 8.05 18.00 0.37
N VAL A 112 8.37 18.15 1.66
CA VAL A 112 9.23 17.20 2.40
C VAL A 112 8.56 15.84 2.53
N LEU A 113 7.25 15.81 2.86
CA LEU A 113 6.48 14.56 2.93
C LEU A 113 6.42 13.84 1.57
N PHE A 114 6.26 14.60 0.48
CA PHE A 114 6.29 14.05 -0.88
C PHE A 114 7.64 13.43 -1.26
N ALA A 115 8.75 14.03 -0.81
CA ALA A 115 10.09 13.52 -1.13
C ALA A 115 10.46 12.22 -0.38
N VAL A 116 9.77 11.91 0.72
CA VAL A 116 10.05 10.73 1.57
C VAL A 116 9.18 9.52 1.21
N VAL A 117 7.97 9.76 0.69
CA VAL A 117 6.98 8.74 0.33
C VAL A 117 7.25 8.19 -1.07
#